data_AF-A0A917PDW1-F1
#
_entry.id   AF-A0A917PDW1-F1
#
_cell.length_a   1.000
_cell.length_b   1.000
_cell.length_c   1.000
_cell.angle_alpha   90.00
_cell.angle_beta   90.00
_cell.angle_gamma   90.00
#
_symmetry.space_group_name_H-M   'P 1'
#
loop_
_entity.id
_entity.type
_entity.pdbx_description
1 polymer ?
#
loop_
_entity_poly.entity_id
_entity_poly.type
_entity_poly.pdbx_seq_one_letter_code
_entity_poly.pdbx_strand_id
1 'polypeptide(L)'
;MAAPAALHRAYGGDTTRQEDPMSAQPEEAPAPPAPAAAAQLLQELRADRRADTWVPAFEQDWARALDDARHSFSLAPVHDVVRTWRARLASAPAVDAFLAGGCDDSDGIDLDQVLGART
;
A
#
# COMPACT_ATOMS: atom_id res chain seq x y z
N MET A 1 48.02 -15.81 68.98
CA MET A 1 47.79 -16.10 67.55
C MET A 1 46.35 -15.69 67.24
N ALA A 2 46.17 -14.87 66.20
CA ALA A 2 44.92 -14.44 65.54
C ALA A 2 43.98 -13.42 66.24
N ALA A 3 43.94 -12.23 65.65
CA ALA A 3 42.82 -11.28 65.57
C ALA A 3 42.00 -11.58 64.28
N PRO A 4 41.01 -10.77 63.81
CA PRO A 4 40.06 -9.84 64.46
C PRO A 4 38.58 -10.06 63.98
N ALA A 5 37.69 -9.17 64.42
CA ALA A 5 36.29 -9.00 64.03
C ALA A 5 36.05 -8.77 62.51
N ALA A 6 34.86 -9.14 62.02
CA ALA A 6 34.24 -8.55 60.84
C ALA A 6 32.72 -8.49 60.99
N LEU A 7 32.17 -7.33 60.66
CA LEU A 7 30.80 -6.88 60.92
C LEU A 7 29.72 -7.75 60.29
N HIS A 8 28.65 -7.89 61.06
CA HIS A 8 27.28 -8.14 60.62
C HIS A 8 26.90 -7.14 59.51
N ARG A 9 26.76 -7.60 58.26
CA ARG A 9 26.07 -6.85 57.20
C ARG A 9 24.83 -7.64 56.79
N ALA A 10 23.69 -7.16 57.27
CA ALA A 10 22.39 -7.48 56.70
C ALA A 10 22.18 -6.66 55.42
N TYR A 11 21.95 -7.35 54.31
CA TYR A 11 21.26 -6.92 53.09
C TYR A 11 20.99 -8.24 52.36
N GLY A 12 19.78 -8.77 52.20
CA GLY A 12 18.52 -8.09 51.94
C GLY A 12 18.18 -8.34 50.48
N GLY A 13 17.38 -9.38 50.21
CA GLY A 13 16.75 -9.67 48.92
C GLY A 13 17.74 -10.04 47.81
N ASP A 14 17.34 -10.55 46.67
CA ASP A 14 16.10 -11.10 46.19
C ASP A 14 16.52 -11.85 44.91
N THR A 15 15.66 -12.75 44.46
CA THR A 15 15.77 -13.55 43.26
C THR A 15 16.65 -12.98 42.15
N THR A 16 17.55 -13.81 41.62
CA THR A 16 18.03 -13.66 40.24
C THR A 16 16.82 -13.76 39.32
N ARG A 17 16.14 -12.63 39.12
CA ARG A 17 15.15 -12.42 38.08
C ARG A 17 15.91 -12.60 36.77
N GLN A 18 15.74 -13.78 36.17
CA GLN A 18 16.07 -14.02 34.78
C GLN A 18 15.31 -12.97 33.97
N GLU A 19 16.03 -11.96 33.51
CA GLU A 19 15.52 -11.00 32.55
C GLU A 19 15.35 -11.78 31.24
N ASP A 20 14.15 -12.36 31.10
CA ASP A 20 13.62 -12.78 29.81
C ASP A 20 13.77 -11.57 28.88
N PRO A 21 14.60 -11.64 27.82
CA PRO A 21 14.71 -10.54 26.89
C PRO A 21 13.34 -10.41 26.25
N MET A 22 12.62 -9.36 26.66
CA MET A 22 11.36 -8.92 26.08
C MET A 22 11.64 -8.64 24.59
N SER A 23 11.58 -9.71 23.80
CA SER A 23 11.57 -9.66 22.36
C SER A 23 10.21 -9.13 22.02
N ALA A 24 10.11 -7.81 21.90
CA ALA A 24 9.05 -7.20 21.10
C ALA A 24 9.24 -7.75 19.68
N GLN A 25 8.68 -8.94 19.42
CA GLN A 25 8.46 -9.37 18.06
C GLN A 25 7.57 -8.27 17.47
N PRO A 26 8.00 -7.61 16.39
CA PRO A 26 7.10 -6.73 15.69
C PRO A 26 5.91 -7.62 15.33
N GLU A 27 4.75 -7.34 15.94
CA GLU A 27 3.48 -7.80 15.41
C GLU A 27 3.56 -7.52 13.91
N GLU A 28 3.41 -8.56 13.07
CA GLU A 28 3.54 -8.46 11.62
C GLU A 28 2.52 -7.44 11.11
N ALA A 29 2.89 -6.16 11.19
CA ALA A 29 2.24 -5.09 10.51
C ALA A 29 2.30 -5.49 9.04
N PRO A 30 1.17 -5.53 8.32
CA PRO A 30 1.18 -5.89 6.91
C PRO A 30 2.27 -5.07 6.26
N ALA A 31 3.24 -5.75 5.65
CA ALA A 31 4.43 -5.12 5.13
C ALA A 31 3.97 -3.90 4.30
N PRO A 32 4.49 -2.69 4.58
CA PRO A 32 4.13 -1.53 3.78
C PRO A 32 4.36 -1.92 2.31
N PRO A 33 3.44 -1.61 1.37
CA PRO A 33 3.59 -2.07 0.00
C PRO A 33 4.89 -1.48 -0.55
N ALA A 34 5.90 -2.33 -0.52
CA ALA A 34 7.26 -2.04 -0.90
C ALA A 34 7.31 -2.00 -2.44
N PRO A 35 8.47 -1.69 -3.06
CA PRO A 35 8.66 -1.81 -4.51
C PRO A 35 8.15 -3.12 -5.13
N ALA A 36 8.02 -4.18 -4.32
CA ALA A 36 7.35 -5.43 -4.67
C ALA A 36 5.90 -5.26 -5.18
N ALA A 37 5.09 -4.38 -4.59
CA ALA A 37 3.70 -4.18 -5.03
C ALA A 37 3.63 -3.53 -6.42
N ALA A 38 4.53 -2.59 -6.70
CA ALA A 38 4.66 -1.98 -8.03
C ALA A 38 5.22 -2.98 -9.05
N ALA A 39 6.18 -3.82 -8.66
CA ALA A 39 6.72 -4.87 -9.53
C ALA A 39 5.67 -5.94 -9.87
N GLN A 40 4.85 -6.36 -8.89
CA GLN A 40 3.72 -7.27 -9.11
C GLN A 40 2.69 -6.65 -10.06
N LEU A 41 2.31 -5.39 -9.81
CA LEU A 41 1.41 -4.65 -10.66
C LEU A 41 1.94 -4.56 -12.10
N LEU A 42 3.24 -4.32 -12.29
CA LEU A 42 3.86 -4.29 -13.61
C LEU A 42 3.83 -5.65 -14.33
N GLN A 43 3.97 -6.76 -13.59
CA GLN A 43 3.81 -8.11 -14.15
C GLN A 43 2.36 -8.36 -14.61
N GLU A 44 1.39 -7.96 -13.79
CA GLU A 44 -0.03 -8.06 -14.12
C GLU A 44 -0.38 -7.21 -15.35
N LEU A 45 0.11 -5.96 -15.42
CA LEU A 45 -0.09 -5.08 -16.57
C LEU A 45 0.51 -5.64 -17.86
N ARG A 46 1.65 -6.33 -17.79
CA ARG A 46 2.29 -6.98 -18.95
C ARG A 46 1.52 -8.22 -19.45
N ALA A 47 0.75 -8.86 -18.57
CA ALA A 47 -0.10 -10.00 -18.94
C ALA A 47 -1.44 -9.57 -19.55
N ASP A 48 -1.84 -8.30 -19.36
CA ASP A 48 -3.08 -7.76 -19.90
C ASP A 48 -3.01 -7.52 -21.41
N ARG A 49 -4.14 -7.67 -22.11
CA ARG A 49 -4.26 -7.42 -23.56
C ARG A 49 -3.94 -5.98 -23.97
N ARG A 50 -3.95 -5.04 -23.02
CA ARG A 50 -3.67 -3.61 -23.22
C ARG A 50 -2.24 -3.23 -22.82
N ALA A 51 -1.36 -4.21 -22.59
CA ALA A 51 0.02 -4.00 -22.11
C ALA A 51 0.76 -2.90 -22.90
N ASP A 52 0.67 -2.88 -24.23
CA ASP A 52 1.36 -1.90 -25.08
C ASP A 52 0.99 -0.44 -24.75
N THR A 53 -0.22 -0.20 -24.24
CA THR A 53 -0.67 1.13 -23.81
C THR A 53 -0.49 1.34 -22.32
N TRP A 54 -0.76 0.32 -21.51
CA TRP A 54 -0.85 0.45 -20.06
C TRP A 54 0.51 0.43 -19.36
N VAL A 55 1.46 -0.36 -19.85
CA VAL A 55 2.83 -0.40 -19.30
C VAL A 55 3.53 0.96 -19.38
N PRO A 56 3.63 1.63 -20.56
CA PRO A 56 4.32 2.92 -20.63
C PRO A 56 3.60 4.03 -19.84
N ALA A 57 2.27 3.98 -19.76
CA ALA A 57 1.50 4.92 -18.95
C ALA A 57 1.76 4.74 -17.45
N PHE A 58 1.79 3.50 -16.96
CA PHE A 58 2.14 3.20 -15.57
C PHE A 58 3.57 3.64 -15.24
N GLU A 59 4.54 3.37 -16.11
CA GLU A 59 5.93 3.77 -15.90
C GLU A 59 6.08 5.30 -15.81
N GLN A 60 5.33 6.05 -16.63
CA GLN A 60 5.29 7.51 -16.56
C GLN A 60 4.70 8.02 -15.25
N ASP A 61 3.54 7.48 -14.84
CA ASP A 61 2.89 7.84 -13.57
C ASP A 61 3.78 7.51 -12.38
N TRP A 62 4.43 6.35 -12.41
CA TRP A 62 5.35 5.89 -11.38
C TRP A 62 6.58 6.79 -11.27
N ALA A 63 7.20 7.15 -12.40
CA ALA A 63 8.35 8.06 -12.41
C ALA A 63 7.98 9.44 -11.85
N ARG A 64 6.80 9.96 -12.22
CA ARG A 64 6.28 11.23 -11.68
C ARG A 64 6.04 11.14 -10.18
N ALA A 65 5.38 10.10 -9.69
CA ALA A 65 5.10 9.94 -8.27
C ALA A 65 6.37 9.79 -7.42
N LEU A 66 7.40 9.13 -7.94
CA LEU A 66 8.71 9.07 -7.29
C LEU A 66 9.38 10.45 -7.22
N ASP A 67 9.22 11.26 -8.26
CA ASP A 67 9.72 12.63 -8.25
C ASP A 67 8.99 13.51 -7.23
N ASP A 68 7.66 13.46 -7.24
CA ASP A 68 6.83 14.17 -6.27
C ASP A 68 7.17 13.74 -4.84
N ALA A 69 7.35 12.44 -4.60
CA ALA A 69 7.74 11.90 -3.30
C ALA A 69 9.12 12.38 -2.81
N ARG A 70 10.09 12.56 -3.73
CA ARG A 70 11.40 13.14 -3.39
C ARG A 70 11.29 14.61 -3.00
N HIS A 71 10.44 15.37 -3.69
CA HIS A 71 10.25 16.80 -3.43
C HIS A 71 9.41 17.07 -2.19
N SER A 72 8.41 16.23 -1.91
CA SER A 72 7.51 16.38 -0.78
C SER A 72 7.93 15.57 0.46
N PHE A 73 8.98 14.76 0.36
CA PHE A 73 9.44 13.79 1.38
C PHE A 73 8.30 12.89 1.91
N SER A 74 7.36 12.52 1.04
CA SER A 74 6.18 11.71 1.38
C SER A 74 5.97 10.61 0.36
N LEU A 75 5.68 9.39 0.83
CA LEU A 75 5.38 8.24 -0.04
C LEU A 75 3.91 8.18 -0.46
N ALA A 76 3.07 9.12 -0.02
CA ALA A 76 1.65 9.14 -0.38
C ALA A 76 1.40 9.10 -1.91
N PRO A 77 2.10 9.91 -2.75
CA PRO A 77 1.89 9.87 -4.20
C PRO A 77 2.17 8.49 -4.81
N VAL A 78 3.20 7.80 -4.31
CA VAL A 78 3.60 6.46 -4.75
C VAL A 78 2.53 5.42 -4.39
N HIS A 79 1.97 5.51 -3.18
CA HIS A 79 0.87 4.65 -2.76
C HIS A 79 -0.42 4.89 -3.57
N ASP A 80 -0.73 6.14 -3.88
CA ASP A 80 -1.91 6.51 -4.67
C ASP A 80 -1.83 5.98 -6.11
N VAL A 81 -0.64 6.01 -6.73
CA VAL A 81 -0.43 5.41 -8.05
C VAL A 81 -0.70 3.91 -8.01
N VAL A 82 -0.12 3.16 -7.06
CA VAL A 82 -0.36 1.70 -6.95
C VAL A 82 -1.85 1.40 -6.75
N ARG A 83 -2.51 2.15 -5.85
CA ARG A 83 -3.94 1.98 -5.57
C ARG A 83 -4.79 2.23 -6.82
N THR A 84 -4.51 3.32 -7.54
CA THR A 84 -5.27 3.73 -8.74
C THR A 84 -5.13 2.70 -9.85
N TRP A 85 -3.90 2.23 -10.10
CA TRP A 85 -3.64 1.24 -11.14
C TRP A 85 -4.20 -0.16 -10.79
N ARG A 86 -4.16 -0.58 -9.52
CA ARG A 86 -4.86 -1.79 -9.08
C ARG A 86 -6.37 -1.70 -9.28
N ALA A 87 -6.99 -0.56 -8.94
CA ALA A 87 -8.42 -0.35 -9.17
C ALA A 87 -8.77 -0.40 -10.67
N ARG A 88 -7.89 0.15 -11.51
CA ARG A 88 -8.02 0.10 -12.98
C ARG A 88 -7.99 -1.33 -13.51
N LEU A 89 -7.01 -2.14 -13.08
CA LEU A 89 -6.94 -3.56 -13.43
C LEU A 89 -8.18 -4.33 -12.99
N ALA A 90 -8.62 -4.13 -11.74
CA ALA A 90 -9.81 -4.79 -11.20
C ALA A 90 -11.09 -4.44 -11.97
N SER A 91 -11.17 -3.22 -12.51
CA SER A 91 -12.32 -2.75 -13.30
C SER A 91 -12.27 -3.19 -14.76
N ALA A 92 -11.10 -3.60 -15.27
CA ALA A 92 -10.89 -3.89 -16.68
C ALA A 92 -11.86 -4.94 -17.25
N PRO A 93 -12.13 -6.07 -16.57
CA PRO A 93 -13.07 -7.08 -17.08
C PRO A 93 -14.51 -6.57 -17.14
N ALA A 94 -14.92 -5.75 -16.17
CA ALA A 94 -16.26 -5.18 -16.16
C ALA A 94 -16.46 -4.20 -17.32
N VAL A 95 -15.45 -3.36 -17.59
CA VAL A 95 -15.43 -2.48 -18.77
C VAL A 95 -15.46 -3.29 -20.06
N ASP A 96 -14.73 -4.40 -20.12
CA ASP A 96 -14.71 -5.28 -21.29
C ASP A 96 -16.07 -5.93 -21.56
N ALA A 97 -16.74 -6.40 -20.50
CA ALA A 97 -18.09 -6.95 -20.59
C ALA A 97 -19.11 -5.90 -21.03
N PHE A 98 -19.01 -4.68 -20.50
CA PHE A 98 -19.86 -3.55 -20.89
C PHE A 98 -19.70 -3.21 -22.39
N LEU A 99 -18.46 -3.09 -22.86
CA LEU A 99 -18.18 -2.80 -24.27
C LEU A 99 -18.61 -3.95 -25.19
N ALA A 100 -18.43 -5.20 -24.78
CA ALA A 100 -18.88 -6.37 -25.52
C ALA A 100 -20.42 -6.49 -25.56
N GLY A 101 -21.11 -5.99 -24.52
CA GLY A 101 -22.57 -5.89 -24.44
C GLY A 101 -23.19 -4.84 -25.35
N GLY A 102 -22.38 -4.13 -26.16
CA GLY A 102 -22.86 -3.15 -27.13
C GLY A 102 -23.14 -1.78 -26.55
N CYS A 103 -22.76 -1.52 -25.29
CA CYS A 103 -23.11 -0.29 -24.56
C CYS A 103 -24.61 -0.02 -24.68
N ASP A 104 -25.44 -0.84 -24.03
CA ASP A 104 -26.89 -0.63 -24.03
C ASP A 104 -27.23 0.71 -23.35
N ASP A 105 -27.27 1.78 -24.15
CA ASP A 105 -27.67 3.12 -23.73
C ASP A 105 -29.19 3.31 -23.81
N SER A 106 -29.94 2.27 -24.17
CA SER A 106 -31.38 2.35 -24.46
C SER A 106 -32.20 2.82 -23.24
N ASP A 107 -31.68 2.61 -22.03
CA ASP A 107 -32.28 3.09 -20.77
C ASP A 107 -31.77 4.49 -20.34
N GLY A 108 -30.84 5.07 -21.10
CA GLY A 108 -30.28 6.40 -20.88
C GLY A 108 -31.30 7.49 -21.20
N ILE A 109 -31.47 8.43 -20.27
CA ILE A 109 -32.30 9.62 -20.49
C ILE A 109 -31.41 10.71 -21.06
N ASP A 110 -31.84 11.35 -22.15
CA ASP A 110 -31.10 12.46 -22.76
C ASP A 110 -30.83 13.57 -21.72
N LEU A 111 -29.60 14.04 -21.66
CA LEU A 111 -29.18 15.06 -20.68
C LEU A 111 -29.97 16.37 -20.85
N ASP A 112 -30.40 16.70 -22.06
CA ASP A 112 -31.27 17.85 -22.34
C ASP A 112 -32.66 17.69 -21.71
N GLN A 113 -33.19 16.45 -21.65
CA GLN A 113 -34.44 16.18 -20.94
C GLN A 113 -34.32 16.33 -19.42
N VAL A 114 -33.15 16.04 -18.85
CA VAL A 114 -32.91 16.17 -17.39
C VAL A 114 -32.63 17.62 -17.00
N LEU A 115 -31.86 18.34 -17.81
CA LEU A 115 -31.50 19.73 -17.51
C LEU A 115 -32.62 20.72 -17.85
N GLY A 116 -33.62 20.27 -18.60
CA GLY A 116 -34.67 21.11 -19.18
C GLY A 116 -34.08 22.02 -20.25
N ALA A 117 -34.82 22.22 -21.35
CA ALA A 117 -34.46 23.22 -22.35
C ALA A 117 -34.18 24.55 -21.64
N ARG A 118 -32.91 24.95 -21.58
CA ARG A 118 -32.49 26.26 -21.07
C ARG A 118 -32.95 27.30 -22.09
N THR A 119 -34.24 27.60 -22.06
CA THR A 119 -34.85 28.74 -22.74
C THR A 119 -34.49 30.04 -22.02
#